data_AF-A0A939UPW4-F1
#
_entry.id   AF-A0A939UPW4-F1
#
_cell.length_a   1.000
_cell.length_b   1.000
_cell.length_c   1.000
_cell.angle_alpha   90.00
_cell.angle_beta   90.00
_cell.angle_gamma   90.00
#
_symmetry.space_group_name_H-M   'P 1'
#
loop_
_entity.id
_entity.type
_entity.pdbx_description
1 polymer ?
#
loop_
_entity_poly.entity_id
_entity_poly.type
_entity_poly.pdbx_seq_one_letter_code
_entity_poly.pdbx_strand_id
1 'polypeptide(L)' 'ERGYHTMVYTGFTWEELPERGFLQYTDVLVDGPYDKTRKTLDIPFEGSSNQRIIDVRRSLSEGVPVLLA' A
#
# COMPACT_ATOMS: atom_id res chain seq x y z
N GLU A 1 16.99 -16.24 0.69
CA GLU A 1 15.55 -16.31 0.36
C GLU A 1 15.14 -15.06 -0.39
N ARG A 2 14.82 -15.15 -1.68
CA ARG A 2 14.10 -14.10 -2.40
C ARG A 2 13.29 -14.80 -3.49
N GLY A 3 11.98 -14.95 -3.27
CA GLY A 3 11.10 -15.63 -4.22
C GLY A 3 10.18 -14.66 -4.93
N TYR A 4 9.38 -13.93 -4.14
CA TYR A 4 8.36 -13.02 -4.64
C TYR A 4 8.19 -11.86 -3.66
N HIS A 5 7.78 -10.71 -4.19
CA HIS A 5 7.43 -9.53 -3.42
C HIS A 5 5.93 -9.29 -3.61
N THR A 6 5.15 -9.41 -2.54
CA THR A 6 3.69 -9.34 -2.61
C THR A 6 3.24 -7.89 -2.45
N MET A 7 2.62 -7.36 -3.50
CA MET A 7 1.99 -6.03 -3.50
C MET A 7 0.48 -6.17 -3.59
N VAL A 8 -0.25 -5.47 -2.73
CA VAL A 8 -1.71 -5.53 -2.66
C VAL A 8 -2.31 -4.14 -2.90
N TYR A 9 -3.40 -4.09 -3.66
CA TYR A 9 -4.21 -2.90 -3.90
C TYR A 9 -5.61 -3.19 -3.38
N THR A 10 -6.12 -2.37 -2.46
CA THR A 10 -7.44 -2.60 -1.84
C THR A 10 -8.46 -1.52 -2.17
N GLY A 11 -8.00 -0.31 -2.54
CA GLY A 11 -8.86 0.88 -2.66
C GLY A 11 -9.26 1.51 -1.33
N PHE A 12 -8.96 0.85 -0.21
CA PHE A 12 -9.12 1.40 1.14
C PHE A 12 -7.83 2.04 1.59
N THR A 13 -7.93 3.09 2.40
CA THR A 13 -6.77 3.56 3.17
C THR A 13 -6.39 2.53 4.25
N TRP A 14 -5.15 2.58 4.72
CA TRP A 14 -4.66 1.80 5.85
C TRP A 14 -5.62 1.84 7.03
N GLU A 15 -6.20 3.01 7.33
CA GLU A 15 -7.12 3.25 8.43
C GLU A 15 -8.50 2.60 8.19
N GLU A 16 -8.96 2.52 6.95
CA GLU A 16 -10.27 1.99 6.55
C GLU A 16 -10.30 0.46 6.35
N LEU A 17 -9.14 -0.22 6.40
CA LEU A 17 -9.06 -1.67 6.18
C LEU A 17 -9.98 -2.45 7.15
N PRO A 18 -11.00 -3.18 6.64
CA PRO A 18 -11.95 -3.90 7.50
C PRO A 18 -11.38 -5.21 8.06
N GLU A 19 -10.44 -5.83 7.35
CA GLU A 19 -9.74 -7.06 7.73
C GLU A 19 -8.23 -6.79 7.53
N ARG A 20 -7.39 -7.24 8.47
CA ARG A 20 -5.95 -6.93 8.47
C ARG A 20 -5.06 -8.16 8.49
N GLY A 21 -5.63 -9.36 8.62
CA GLY A 21 -4.91 -10.62 8.68
C GLY A 21 -4.10 -10.90 7.42
N PHE A 22 -4.51 -10.39 6.25
CA PHE A 22 -3.72 -10.49 5.02
C PHE A 22 -2.40 -9.69 5.05
N LEU A 23 -2.27 -8.68 5.92
CA LEU A 23 -1.07 -7.83 5.98
C LEU A 23 0.17 -8.62 6.38
N GLN A 24 0.05 -9.73 7.12
CA GLN A 24 1.19 -10.58 7.48
C GLN A 24 1.86 -11.27 6.28
N TYR A 25 1.18 -11.33 5.13
CA TYR A 25 1.66 -11.91 3.88
C TYR A 25 1.94 -10.85 2.80
N THR A 26 1.79 -9.58 3.16
CA THR A 26 1.93 -8.43 2.25
C THR A 26 3.25 -7.72 2.54
N ASP A 27 4.03 -7.45 1.50
CA ASP A 27 5.25 -6.63 1.63
C ASP A 27 4.93 -5.15 1.46
N VAL A 28 4.10 -4.84 0.45
CA VAL A 28 3.70 -3.46 0.13
C VAL A 28 2.19 -3.37 -0.08
N LEU A 29 1.58 -2.35 0.51
CA LEU A 29 0.18 -2.00 0.29
C LEU A 29 0.14 -0.70 -0.49
N VAL A 30 -0.54 -0.69 -1.63
CA VAL A 30 -0.97 0.54 -2.28
C VAL A 30 -2.38 0.84 -1.79
N ASP A 31 -2.48 1.86 -0.96
CA ASP A 31 -3.71 2.21 -0.25
C ASP A 31 -4.43 3.42 -0.89
N GLY A 32 -5.73 3.52 -0.63
CA GLY A 32 -6.61 4.54 -1.18
C GLY A 32 -7.16 4.21 -2.58
N PRO A 33 -8.31 4.82 -2.97
CA PRO A 33 -8.99 4.53 -4.22
C PRO A 33 -8.22 5.10 -5.42
N TYR A 34 -8.32 4.46 -6.58
CA TYR A 34 -7.79 5.05 -7.80
C TYR A 34 -8.66 6.24 -8.26
N ASP A 35 -8.03 7.39 -8.49
CA ASP A 35 -8.67 8.60 -9.01
C ASP A 35 -8.11 8.95 -10.40
N LYS A 36 -8.96 8.80 -11.42
CA LYS A 36 -8.60 9.09 -12.82
C LYS A 36 -8.19 10.54 -13.06
N THR A 37 -8.73 11.50 -12.30
CA THR A 37 -8.38 12.93 -12.42
C THR A 37 -7.00 13.23 -11.86
N ARG A 38 -6.51 12.36 -10.97
CA ARG A 38 -5.19 12.43 -10.33
C ARG A 38 -4.23 11.38 -10.87
N LYS A 39 -4.54 10.78 -12.03
CA LYS A 39 -3.69 9.77 -12.66
C LYS A 39 -2.27 10.32 -12.84
N THR A 40 -1.29 9.58 -12.36
CA THR A 40 0.13 9.85 -12.60
C THR A 40 0.83 8.56 -13.02
N LEU A 41 2.02 8.70 -13.60
CA LEU A 41 2.95 7.62 -13.91
C LEU A 41 4.36 7.96 -13.39
N ASP A 42 4.48 8.99 -12.56
CA ASP A 42 5.77 9.50 -12.08
C ASP A 42 6.40 8.55 -11.06
N ILE A 43 5.56 7.90 -10.25
CA ILE A 43 5.96 6.96 -9.21
C ILE A 43 5.48 5.56 -9.62
N PRO A 44 6.39 4.56 -9.67
CA PRO A 44 5.99 3.18 -9.95
C PRO A 44 4.90 2.74 -8.98
N PHE A 45 3.89 2.03 -9.49
CA PHE A 45 2.78 1.46 -8.70
C PHE A 45 1.77 2.48 -8.15
N GLU A 46 2.06 3.78 -8.24
CA GLU A 46 1.12 4.87 -7.95
C GLU A 46 0.25 5.14 -9.18
N GLY A 47 -0.94 4.56 -9.22
CA GLY A 47 -1.88 4.78 -10.32
C GLY A 47 -2.43 6.21 -10.31
N SER A 48 -2.62 6.78 -9.13
CA SER A 48 -3.07 8.15 -8.93
C SER A 48 -2.45 8.78 -7.68
N SER A 49 -2.23 10.10 -7.72
CA SER A 49 -1.44 10.83 -6.71
C SER A 49 -2.09 10.96 -5.33
N ASN A 50 -3.27 10.37 -5.13
CA ASN A 50 -3.92 10.23 -3.84
C ASN A 50 -3.62 8.90 -3.15
N GLN A 51 -2.98 7.95 -3.85
CA GLN A 51 -2.64 6.65 -3.29
C GLN A 51 -1.32 6.75 -2.52
N ARG A 52 -1.18 5.97 -1.45
CA ARG A 52 0.08 5.86 -0.72
C ARG A 52 0.67 4.47 -0.91
N ILE A 53 1.98 4.40 -1.10
CA ILE A 53 2.73 3.14 -1.12
C ILE A 53 3.27 2.91 0.29
N ILE A 54 2.78 1.88 0.96
CA ILE A 54 3.05 1.60 2.37
C ILE A 54 3.98 0.39 2.49
N ASP A 55 5.05 0.54 3.26
CA ASP A 55 5.89 -0.57 3.74
C ASP A 55 5.13 -1.30 4.86
N VAL A 56 4.54 -2.45 4.54
CA VAL A 56 3.65 -3.13 5.49
C VAL A 56 4.41 -3.70 6.67
N ARG A 57 5.61 -4.24 6.46
CA ARG A 57 6.40 -4.86 7.53
C ARG A 57 6.80 -3.81 8.57
N ARG A 58 7.29 -2.65 8.09
CA ARG A 58 7.64 -1.54 8.97
C ARG A 58 6.41 -0.95 9.65
N SER A 59 5.30 -0.82 8.92
CA SER A 59 4.04 -0.31 9.47
C SER A 59 3.46 -1.18 10.58
N LEU A 60 3.53 -2.51 10.42
CA LEU A 60 3.10 -3.45 11.48
C LEU A 60 3.97 -3.35 12.72
N SER A 61 5.28 -3.12 12.56
CA SER A 61 6.20 -2.95 13.69
C SER A 61 5.99 -1.63 14.44
N GLU A 62 5.68 -0.54 13.71
CA GLU A 62 5.51 0.79 14.30
C GLU A 62 4.05 1.05 14.75
N GLY A 63 3.10 0.22 14.31
CA GLY A 63 1.67 0.38 14.60
C GLY A 63 0.99 1.52 13.82
N VAL A 64 1.69 2.13 12.87
CA VAL A 64 1.24 3.27 12.05
C VAL A 64 1.66 3.05 10.60
N PRO A 65 0.96 3.64 9.60
CA PRO A 65 1.36 3.52 8.20
C PRO A 65 2.70 4.24 7.97
N VAL A 66 3.66 3.50 7.42
CA VAL A 66 4.98 3.98 7.04
C VAL A 66 5.11 3.93 5.52
N LEU A 67 5.43 5.06 4.91
CA LEU A 67 5.57 5.16 3.46
C LEU A 67 6.85 4.47 2.98
N LEU A 68 6.72 3.72 1.88
CA LEU A 68 7.84 3.17 1.13
C LEU A 68 8.42 4.29 0.27
N ALA A 69 9.62 4.78 0.62
CA ALA A 69 10.32 5.84 -0.09
C ALA A 69 10.97 5.35 -1.39
#